data_AF-A0A3D1ZJ66-F1
#
_entry.id   AF-A0A3D1ZJ66-F1
#
_cell.length_a   1.000
_cell.length_b   1.000
_cell.length_c   1.000
_cell.angle_alpha   90.00
_cell.angle_beta   90.00
_cell.angle_gamma   90.00
#
_symmetry.space_group_name_H-M   'P 1'
#
loop_
_entity.id
_entity.type
_entity.pdbx_description
1 polymer ?
#
loop_
_entity_poly.entity_id
_entity_poly.type
_entity_poly.pdbx_seq_one_letter_code
_entity_poly.pdbx_strand_id
1 'polypeptide(L)'
;LGFVRGLTDDQLDALGDPKRAPHVGLPTLEQAVEAGSWLVGTPESIKEKLEDIGERLPGLVEVNMGNPVGTPQSVLLEQLEAFGTEVMPYFKGRVPAEAPADD
;
A
#
# COMPACT_ATOMS: atom_id res chain seq x y z
N LEU A 1 8.43 -0.92 -6.41
CA LEU A 1 7.04 -1.10 -6.90
C LEU A 1 6.80 -2.58 -7.21
N GLY A 2 5.80 -3.19 -6.56
CA GLY A 2 5.11 -4.41 -7.04
C GLY A 2 5.82 -5.76 -6.97
N PHE A 3 6.56 -6.10 -5.90
CA PHE A 3 7.01 -7.49 -5.72
C PHE A 3 5.84 -8.34 -5.21
N VAL A 4 5.21 -9.09 -6.09
CA VAL A 4 4.18 -10.08 -5.74
C VAL A 4 4.89 -11.35 -5.30
N ARG A 5 4.92 -11.62 -3.99
CA ARG A 5 5.50 -12.86 -3.45
C ARG A 5 4.58 -14.05 -3.78
N GLY A 6 5.19 -15.21 -4.00
CA GLY A 6 4.45 -16.48 -4.14
C GLY A 6 3.87 -16.74 -5.54
N LEU A 7 4.36 -16.06 -6.58
CA LEU A 7 4.03 -16.42 -7.96
C LEU A 7 4.67 -17.78 -8.32
N THR A 8 3.96 -18.58 -9.10
CA THR A 8 4.50 -19.81 -9.69
C THR A 8 5.45 -19.48 -10.85
N ASP A 9 6.29 -20.44 -11.25
CA ASP A 9 7.20 -20.27 -12.39
C ASP A 9 6.42 -19.95 -13.68
N ASP A 10 5.29 -20.63 -13.92
CA ASP A 10 4.41 -20.36 -15.06
C ASP A 10 3.84 -18.92 -15.06
N GLN A 11 3.55 -18.38 -13.88
CA GLN A 11 3.08 -17.01 -13.72
C GLN A 11 4.20 -15.99 -13.97
N LEU A 12 5.39 -16.26 -13.42
CA LEU A 12 6.57 -15.42 -13.63
C LEU A 12 6.95 -15.34 -15.11
N ASP A 13 6.94 -16.47 -15.81
CA ASP A 13 7.24 -16.56 -17.24
C ASP A 13 6.20 -15.83 -18.11
N ALA A 14 4.96 -15.75 -17.65
CA ALA A 14 3.88 -15.08 -18.38
C ALA A 14 3.79 -13.57 -18.12
N LEU A 15 4.45 -13.02 -17.08
CA LEU A 15 4.35 -11.60 -16.69
C LEU A 15 4.64 -10.62 -17.84
N GLY A 16 5.60 -10.96 -18.71
CA GLY A 16 6.02 -10.11 -19.82
C GLY A 16 5.20 -10.26 -21.10
N ASP A 17 4.30 -11.25 -21.17
CA ASP A 17 3.50 -11.52 -22.36
C ASP A 17 2.05 -11.04 -22.18
N PRO A 18 1.63 -9.94 -22.84
CA PRO A 18 0.30 -9.38 -22.69
C PRO A 18 -0.83 -10.33 -23.15
N LYS A 19 -0.52 -11.35 -23.95
CA LYS A 19 -1.49 -12.38 -24.37
C LYS A 19 -1.66 -13.49 -23.34
N ARG A 20 -0.64 -13.75 -22.50
CA ARG A 20 -0.66 -14.84 -21.51
C ARG A 20 -0.95 -14.35 -20.09
N ALA A 21 -0.43 -13.18 -19.72
CA ALA A 21 -0.57 -12.61 -18.37
C ALA A 21 -2.01 -12.63 -17.82
N PRO A 22 -3.06 -12.29 -18.60
CA PRO A 22 -4.44 -12.31 -18.11
C PRO A 22 -5.00 -13.72 -17.84
N HIS A 23 -4.31 -14.79 -18.25
CA HIS A 23 -4.85 -16.16 -18.26
C HIS A 23 -4.13 -17.13 -17.31
N VAL A 24 -3.06 -16.70 -16.64
CA VAL A 24 -2.30 -17.53 -15.70
C VAL A 24 -2.68 -17.30 -14.23
N GLY A 25 -3.79 -16.60 -13.98
CA GLY A 25 -4.29 -16.33 -12.64
C GLY A 25 -3.35 -15.46 -11.81
N LEU A 26 -2.75 -14.42 -12.41
CA LEU A 26 -2.00 -13.41 -11.65
C LEU A 26 -2.91 -12.75 -10.60
N PRO A 27 -2.36 -12.33 -9.44
CA PRO A 27 -3.16 -11.69 -8.40
C PRO A 27 -3.86 -10.43 -8.89
N THR A 28 -5.12 -10.25 -8.46
CA THR A 28 -5.92 -9.09 -8.81
C THR A 28 -5.62 -7.92 -7.87
N LEU A 29 -6.07 -6.72 -8.24
CA LEU A 29 -5.94 -5.53 -7.39
C LEU A 29 -6.73 -5.69 -6.08
N GLU A 30 -7.92 -6.29 -6.14
CA GLU A 30 -8.77 -6.55 -4.98
C GLU A 30 -8.06 -7.46 -3.98
N GLN A 31 -7.39 -8.50 -4.47
CA GLN A 31 -6.56 -9.38 -3.64
C GLN A 31 -5.37 -8.63 -3.03
N ALA A 32 -4.77 -7.70 -3.78
CA ALA A 32 -3.67 -6.88 -3.27
C ALA A 32 -4.13 -5.92 -2.14
N VAL A 33 -5.36 -5.40 -2.24
CA VAL A 33 -6.00 -4.58 -1.20
C VAL A 33 -6.34 -5.42 0.02
N GLU A 34 -6.93 -6.61 -0.16
CA GLU A 34 -7.24 -7.55 0.92
C GLU A 34 -5.99 -7.99 1.68
N ALA A 35 -4.88 -8.23 0.96
CA ALA A 35 -3.59 -8.59 1.55
C ALA A 35 -2.90 -7.42 2.27
N GLY A 36 -3.45 -6.20 2.24
CA GLY A 36 -2.85 -5.01 2.83
C GLY A 36 -1.61 -4.49 2.10
N SER A 37 -1.29 -5.07 0.93
CA SER A 37 -0.17 -4.59 0.08
C SER A 37 -0.50 -3.29 -0.65
N TRP A 38 -1.80 -2.97 -0.76
CA TRP A 38 -2.32 -1.73 -1.31
C TRP A 38 -3.36 -1.13 -0.37
N LEU A 39 -3.17 0.13 0.01
CA LEU A 39 -4.10 0.88 0.84
C LEU A 39 -5.01 1.70 -0.05
N VAL A 40 -6.26 1.25 -0.21
CA VAL A 40 -7.30 1.91 -1.02
C VAL A 40 -8.55 2.12 -0.16
N GLY A 41 -9.15 3.31 -0.22
CA GLY A 41 -10.39 3.63 0.50
C GLY A 41 -10.55 5.12 0.81
N THR A 42 -11.49 5.43 1.72
CA THR A 42 -11.72 6.78 2.24
C THR A 42 -10.60 7.21 3.19
N PRO A 43 -10.39 8.51 3.45
CA PRO A 43 -9.42 9.00 4.42
C PRO A 43 -9.53 8.31 5.79
N GLU A 44 -10.74 8.06 6.27
CA GLU A 44 -11.01 7.35 7.53
C GLU A 44 -10.44 5.92 7.48
N SER A 45 -10.76 5.17 6.44
CA SER A 45 -10.24 3.80 6.29
C SER A 45 -8.72 3.75 6.12
N ILE A 46 -8.10 4.80 5.56
CA ILE A 46 -6.63 4.90 5.46
C ILE A 46 -6.02 5.15 6.84
N LYS A 47 -6.64 6.00 7.69
CA LYS A 47 -6.20 6.22 9.07
C LYS A 47 -6.22 4.91 9.85
N GLU A 48 -7.34 4.19 9.82
CA GLU A 48 -7.49 2.89 10.51
C GLU A 48 -6.43 1.88 10.06
N LYS A 49 -6.18 1.77 8.75
CA LYS A 49 -5.14 0.87 8.22
C LYS A 49 -3.73 1.27 8.65
N LEU A 50 -3.42 2.57 8.68
CA LEU A 50 -2.12 3.05 9.16
C LEU A 50 -1.94 2.84 10.67
N GLU A 51 -3.01 2.89 11.46
CA GLU A 51 -2.98 2.50 12.87
C GLU A 51 -2.68 1.02 13.04
N ASP A 52 -3.38 0.12 12.33
CA ASP A 52 -3.10 -1.33 12.35
C ASP A 52 -1.63 -1.62 11.96
N ILE A 53 -1.12 -0.92 10.94
CA ILE A 53 0.29 -1.05 10.55
C ILE A 53 1.23 -0.58 11.66
N GLY A 54 0.92 0.53 12.34
CA GLY A 54 1.72 1.04 13.46
C GLY A 54 1.72 0.11 14.67
N GLU A 55 0.60 -0.57 14.95
CA GLU A 55 0.50 -1.58 16.01
C GLU A 55 1.32 -2.82 15.68
N ARG A 56 1.33 -3.23 14.40
CA ARG A 56 2.10 -4.39 13.91
C ARG A 56 3.58 -4.11 13.74
N LEU A 57 3.96 -2.85 13.56
CA LEU A 57 5.34 -2.38 13.39
C LEU A 57 5.68 -1.30 14.44
N PRO A 58 5.88 -1.70 15.72
CA PRO A 58 6.34 -0.78 16.75
C PRO A 58 7.61 -0.02 16.33
N GLY A 59 7.67 1.28 16.63
CA GLY A 59 8.76 2.16 16.21
C GLY A 59 8.65 2.72 14.79
N LEU A 60 7.54 2.48 14.06
CA LEU A 60 7.30 3.11 12.76
C LEU A 60 7.23 4.64 12.88
N VAL A 61 8.21 5.33 12.30
CA VAL A 61 8.34 6.80 12.34
C VAL A 61 8.05 7.48 11.00
N GLU A 62 8.09 6.74 9.90
CA GLU A 62 7.98 7.29 8.55
C GLU A 62 7.20 6.35 7.64
N VAL A 63 6.33 6.94 6.83
CA VAL A 63 5.57 6.27 5.77
C VAL A 63 5.75 7.05 4.49
N ASN A 64 6.06 6.34 3.40
CA ASN A 64 6.02 6.90 2.06
C ASN A 64 4.71 6.53 1.38
N MET A 65 3.97 7.53 0.91
CA MET A 65 2.79 7.34 0.07
C MET A 65 3.18 7.56 -1.39
N GLY A 66 2.80 6.63 -2.26
CA GLY A 66 3.06 6.72 -3.69
C GLY A 66 1.90 6.14 -4.49
N ASN A 67 1.60 6.78 -5.62
CA ASN A 67 0.59 6.31 -6.54
C ASN A 67 1.16 5.35 -7.59
N PRO A 68 0.29 4.58 -8.27
CA PRO A 68 0.70 3.68 -9.34
C PRO A 68 1.35 4.40 -10.53
N VAL A 69 2.23 3.69 -11.24
CA VAL A 69 2.77 4.17 -12.51
C VAL A 69 1.63 4.39 -13.50
N GLY A 70 1.59 5.55 -14.13
CA GLY A 70 0.58 5.91 -15.12
C GLY A 70 -0.68 6.58 -14.55
N THR A 71 -0.76 6.82 -13.24
CA THR A 71 -1.84 7.65 -12.67
C THR A 71 -1.84 9.05 -13.30
N PRO A 72 -2.98 9.54 -13.83
CA PRO A 72 -3.07 10.88 -14.39
C PRO A 72 -2.67 11.94 -13.37
N GLN A 73 -1.98 13.00 -13.82
CA GLN A 73 -1.49 14.07 -12.93
C GLN A 73 -2.61 14.71 -12.09
N SER A 74 -3.79 14.93 -12.67
CA SER A 74 -4.92 15.50 -11.93
C SER A 74 -5.34 14.62 -10.74
N VAL A 75 -5.36 13.31 -10.94
CA VAL A 75 -5.68 12.34 -9.88
C VAL A 75 -4.56 12.29 -8.84
N LEU A 76 -3.28 12.35 -9.26
CA LEU A 76 -2.16 12.42 -8.31
C LEU A 76 -2.31 13.62 -7.36
N LEU A 77 -2.61 14.80 -7.90
CA LEU A 77 -2.77 16.01 -7.11
C LEU A 77 -3.95 15.91 -6.14
N GLU A 78 -5.09 15.41 -6.60
CA GLU A 78 -6.27 15.17 -5.76
C GLU A 78 -5.96 14.21 -4.61
N GLN A 79 -5.29 13.09 -4.89
CA GLN A 79 -4.94 12.09 -3.87
C GLN A 79 -3.91 12.64 -2.85
N LEU A 80 -2.92 13.41 -3.32
CA LEU A 80 -1.94 14.06 -2.44
C LEU A 80 -2.59 15.13 -1.55
N GLU A 81 -3.53 15.91 -2.10
CA GLU A 81 -4.27 16.91 -1.34
C GLU A 81 -5.15 16.26 -0.28
N ALA A 82 -5.94 15.25 -0.63
CA ALA A 82 -6.76 14.50 0.32
C ALA A 82 -5.90 13.84 1.41
N PHE A 83 -4.79 13.20 1.05
CA PHE A 83 -3.90 12.59 2.04
C PHE A 83 -3.28 13.63 2.97
N GLY A 84 -2.78 14.75 2.42
CA GLY A 84 -2.14 15.81 3.19
C GLY A 84 -3.08 16.57 4.12
N THR A 85 -4.35 16.74 3.73
CA THR A 85 -5.32 17.53 4.49
C THR A 85 -6.22 16.69 5.39
N GLU A 86 -6.55 15.45 5.01
CA GLU A 86 -7.51 14.62 5.72
C GLU A 86 -6.86 13.48 6.52
N VAL A 87 -5.68 12.99 6.11
CA VAL A 87 -5.00 11.84 6.76
C VAL A 87 -3.84 12.29 7.64
N MET A 88 -2.84 12.99 7.09
CA MET A 88 -1.63 13.35 7.83
C MET A 88 -1.88 14.09 9.17
N PRO A 89 -2.83 15.03 9.29
CA PRO A 89 -3.08 15.73 10.55
C PRO A 89 -3.49 14.81 11.70
N TYR A 90 -4.13 13.68 11.41
CA TYR A 90 -4.58 12.71 12.41
C TYR A 90 -3.41 12.09 13.20
N PHE A 91 -2.25 11.92 12.55
CA PHE A 91 -1.04 11.32 13.14
C PHE A 91 -0.06 12.35 13.72
N LYS A 92 -0.27 13.64 13.47
CA LYS A 92 0.68 14.69 13.84
C LYS A 92 0.79 14.83 15.36
N GLY A 93 2.02 14.77 15.88
CA GLY A 93 2.30 14.91 17.32
C GLY A 93 2.10 13.63 18.12
N ARG A 94 1.78 12.50 17.48
CA ARG A 94 1.78 11.18 18.14
C ARG A 94 3.21 10.67 18.29
N VAL A 95 3.46 10.00 19.40
CA VAL A 95 4.71 9.25 19.64
C VAL A 95 4.47 7.82 19.17
N PRO A 96 5.34 7.25 18.31
CA PRO A 96 5.25 5.84 17.91
C PRO A 96 5.25 4.92 19.13
N ALA A 97 4.58 3.77 19.02
CA ALA A 97 4.71 2.72 20.02
C ALA A 97 6.19 2.33 20.17
N GLU A 98 6.63 2.12 21.41
CA GLU A 98 8.01 1.76 21.71
C GLU A 98 8.33 0.40 21.07
N ALA A 99 9.44 0.33 20.31
CA ALA A 99 9.89 -0.93 19.76
C ALA A 99 10.31 -1.86 20.91
N PRO A 100 10.02 -3.18 20.84
CA PRO A 100 10.54 -4.11 21.82
C PRO A 100 12.07 -4.01 21.85
N ALA A 101 12.66 -4.05 23.05
CA ALA A 101 14.11 -4.09 23.19
C ALA A 101 14.65 -5.36 22.49
N ASP A 102 15.66 -5.21 21.66
CA ASP A 102 16.40 -6.35 21.10
C ASP A 102 17.13 -7.07 22.27
N ASP A 103 16.73 -8.31 22.57
CA ASP A 103 17.43 -9.23 23.49
C ASP A 103 18.63 -9.93 22.83
#